data_AF-A0A4S2V6D4-F1
#
_entry.id   AF-A0A4S2V6D4-F1
#
_cell.length_a   1.000
_cell.length_b   1.000
_cell.length_c   1.000
_cell.angle_alpha   90.00
_cell.angle_beta   90.00
_cell.angle_gamma   90.00
#
_symmetry.space_group_name_H-M   'P 1'
#
loop_
_entity.id
_entity.type
_entity.pdbx_description
1 polymer ?
#
loop_
_entity_poly.entity_id
_entity_poly.type
_entity_poly.pdbx_seq_one_letter_code
_entity_poly.pdbx_strand_id
1 'polypeptide(L)'
;MNHDASLPPPPRRTRGILLLGLAVLGLAGAAFVLRKPLMMSAPTCMAGRWHGCYDTFNGVVLMTLVTLPPAGLVAWVLARRRRAAGVASAWRLSLAEVGMVHGTVPWVWMILMPGAGAGVVPGRVSLVPLRDLVTMGPLGIVGNLLVFASLGFFAPMRFAALASVPRILALGAGCSALVESAQYVLWLDRVSSVDDVLVNAAGAALAAAASRRWWRTAGRTPSNGPRPALVSSG
;
A
#
# COMPACT_ATOMS: atom_id res chain seq x y z
N MET A 1 33.47 -39.75 0.36
CA MET A 1 32.07 -40.23 0.46
C MET A 1 31.22 -39.02 0.73
N ASN A 2 30.57 -38.48 -0.31
CA ASN A 2 29.71 -37.29 -0.20
C ASN A 2 28.27 -37.78 0.08
N HIS A 3 27.67 -37.29 1.16
CA HIS A 3 26.27 -37.55 1.50
C HIS A 3 25.47 -36.26 1.32
N ASP A 4 25.26 -35.86 0.07
CA ASP A 4 24.25 -34.85 -0.28
C ASP A 4 22.89 -35.53 -0.40
N ALA A 5 22.27 -35.80 0.76
CA ALA A 5 20.90 -36.26 0.83
C ALA A 5 19.96 -35.10 0.44
N SER A 6 19.55 -35.07 -0.82
CA SER A 6 18.50 -34.17 -1.32
C SER A 6 17.17 -34.49 -0.62
N LEU A 7 16.64 -33.53 0.15
CA LEU A 7 15.32 -33.66 0.78
C LEU A 7 14.23 -33.79 -0.30
N PRO A 8 13.28 -34.75 -0.16
CA PRO A 8 12.20 -34.91 -1.12
C PRO A 8 11.25 -33.70 -1.11
N PRO A 9 10.75 -33.26 -2.28
CA PRO A 9 9.81 -32.15 -2.34
C PRO A 9 8.50 -32.51 -1.60
N PRO A 10 7.90 -31.57 -0.86
CA PRO A 10 6.67 -31.85 -0.12
C PRO A 10 5.54 -32.27 -1.08
N PRO A 11 4.69 -33.23 -0.69
CA PRO A 11 3.66 -33.74 -1.58
C PRO A 11 2.65 -32.64 -1.94
N ARG A 12 2.19 -32.63 -3.20
CA ARG A 12 1.25 -31.63 -3.75
C ARG A 12 0.01 -31.39 -2.88
N ARG A 13 -0.40 -32.40 -2.11
CA ARG A 13 -1.53 -32.37 -1.17
C ARG A 13 -1.29 -31.43 0.02
N THR A 14 -0.08 -31.38 0.57
CA THR A 14 0.29 -30.49 1.68
C THR A 14 0.29 -29.04 1.23
N ARG A 15 0.75 -28.77 0.01
CA ARG A 15 0.69 -27.43 -0.61
C ARG A 15 -0.74 -26.97 -0.85
N GLY A 16 -1.64 -27.88 -1.27
CA GLY A 16 -3.06 -27.60 -1.43
C GLY A 16 -3.76 -27.26 -0.11
N ILE A 17 -3.50 -28.03 0.96
CA ILE A 17 -4.06 -27.79 2.29
C ILE A 17 -3.55 -26.46 2.88
N LEU A 18 -2.26 -26.15 2.69
CA LEU A 18 -1.67 -24.91 3.19
C LEU A 18 -2.22 -23.67 2.46
N LEU A 19 -2.41 -23.76 1.13
CA LEU A 19 -3.06 -22.69 0.36
C LEU A 19 -4.53 -22.50 0.74
N LEU A 20 -5.26 -23.60 0.96
CA LEU A 20 -6.65 -23.54 1.42
C LEU A 20 -6.75 -22.95 2.83
N GLY A 21 -5.86 -23.35 3.75
CA GLY A 21 -5.78 -22.80 5.10
C GLY A 21 -5.49 -21.30 5.11
N LEU A 22 -4.53 -20.85 4.29
CA LEU A 22 -4.24 -19.42 4.12
C LEU A 22 -5.41 -18.66 3.50
N ALA A 23 -6.14 -19.25 2.54
CA ALA A 23 -7.31 -18.64 1.93
C ALA A 23 -8.46 -18.50 2.94
N VAL A 24 -8.74 -19.54 3.74
CA VAL A 24 -9.77 -19.52 4.79
C VAL A 24 -9.41 -18.51 5.88
N LEU A 25 -8.15 -18.48 6.34
CA LEU A 25 -7.69 -17.49 7.32
C LEU A 25 -7.76 -16.07 6.76
N GLY A 26 -7.40 -15.87 5.48
CA GLY A 26 -7.51 -14.58 4.81
C GLY A 26 -8.96 -14.10 4.68
N LEU A 27 -9.88 -14.98 4.29
CA LEU A 27 -11.30 -14.68 4.20
C LEU A 27 -11.93 -14.42 5.57
N ALA A 28 -11.58 -15.20 6.60
CA ALA A 28 -12.05 -15.01 7.96
C ALA A 28 -11.51 -13.70 8.55
N GLY A 29 -10.24 -13.37 8.32
CA GLY A 29 -9.61 -12.11 8.70
C GLY A 29 -10.27 -10.91 8.00
N ALA A 30 -10.51 -11.01 6.70
CA ALA A 30 -11.26 -10.01 5.95
C ALA A 30 -12.67 -9.84 6.53
N ALA A 31 -13.43 -10.92 6.70
CA ALA A 31 -14.78 -10.87 7.28
C ALA A 31 -14.79 -10.25 8.69
N PHE A 32 -13.79 -10.55 9.52
CA PHE A 32 -13.65 -9.96 10.86
C PHE A 32 -13.40 -8.45 10.80
N VAL A 33 -12.48 -8.00 9.92
CA VAL A 33 -12.20 -6.57 9.70
C VAL A 33 -13.41 -5.85 9.12
N LEU A 34 -14.16 -6.49 8.22
CA LEU A 34 -15.36 -5.95 7.58
C LEU A 34 -16.58 -5.88 8.50
N ARG A 35 -16.67 -6.78 9.49
CA ARG A 35 -17.84 -6.92 10.37
C ARG A 35 -18.16 -5.64 11.15
N LYS A 36 -17.15 -5.03 11.78
CA LYS A 36 -17.36 -3.81 12.61
C LYS A 36 -17.78 -2.59 11.77
N PRO A 37 -17.09 -2.26 10.66
CA PRO A 37 -17.53 -1.21 9.72
C PRO A 37 -18.95 -1.41 9.21
N LEU A 38 -19.30 -2.63 8.80
CA LEU A 38 -20.62 -2.92 8.26
C LEU A 38 -21.73 -2.85 9.32
N MET A 39 -21.47 -3.26 10.56
CA MET A 39 -22.49 -3.27 11.61
C MET A 39 -22.67 -1.90 12.29
N MET A 40 -21.61 -1.08 12.35
CA MET A 40 -21.64 0.21 13.05
C MET A 40 -21.86 1.39 12.10
N SER A 41 -21.14 1.44 10.98
CA SER A 41 -21.11 2.61 10.10
C SER A 41 -22.09 2.52 8.93
N ALA A 42 -22.39 1.32 8.41
CA ALA A 42 -23.31 1.21 7.26
C ALA A 42 -24.75 1.68 7.57
N PRO A 43 -25.36 1.32 8.72
CA PRO A 43 -26.72 1.77 9.04
C PRO A 43 -26.82 3.28 9.24
N THR A 44 -25.79 3.91 9.84
CA THR A 44 -25.73 5.37 10.03
C THR A 44 -25.57 6.10 8.70
N CYS A 45 -24.67 5.63 7.83
CA CYS A 45 -24.49 6.22 6.50
C CYS A 45 -25.75 6.08 5.64
N MET A 46 -26.40 4.91 5.64
CA MET A 46 -27.64 4.70 4.89
C MET A 46 -28.81 5.53 5.43
N ALA A 47 -28.81 5.85 6.72
CA ALA A 47 -29.80 6.75 7.34
C ALA A 47 -29.52 8.24 7.10
N GLY A 48 -28.57 8.60 6.22
CA GLY A 48 -28.22 9.99 5.89
C GLY A 48 -27.39 10.71 6.96
N ARG A 49 -26.95 10.00 8.01
CA ARG A 49 -26.06 10.56 9.04
C ARG A 49 -24.62 10.39 8.59
N TRP A 50 -24.13 11.37 7.83
CA TRP A 50 -22.78 11.37 7.27
C TRP A 50 -21.69 11.62 8.32
N HIS A 51 -22.03 12.25 9.45
CA HIS A 51 -21.20 12.23 10.66
C HIS A 51 -21.19 10.80 11.21
N GLY A 52 -20.01 10.22 11.35
CA GLY A 52 -19.76 8.79 11.58
C GLY A 52 -19.17 8.07 10.37
N CYS A 53 -19.42 8.56 9.15
CA CYS A 53 -18.98 7.93 7.90
C CYS A 53 -17.60 8.42 7.45
N TYR A 54 -17.29 9.69 7.72
CA TYR A 54 -16.08 10.36 7.22
C TYR A 54 -15.06 10.73 8.32
N ASP A 55 -15.43 10.55 9.59
CA ASP A 55 -14.73 11.05 10.78
C ASP A 55 -14.49 9.92 11.81
N THR A 56 -14.77 8.67 11.45
CA THR A 56 -14.46 7.50 12.28
C THR A 56 -13.63 6.49 11.51
N PHE A 57 -12.81 5.72 12.24
CA PHE A 57 -12.02 4.64 11.65
C PHE A 57 -12.89 3.65 10.86
N ASN A 58 -14.01 3.22 11.45
CA ASN A 58 -14.95 2.29 10.80
C ASN A 58 -15.61 2.91 9.56
N GLY A 59 -15.92 4.21 9.61
CA GLY A 59 -16.48 4.95 8.48
C GLY A 59 -15.50 5.01 7.31
N VAL A 60 -14.23 5.38 7.57
CA VAL A 60 -13.20 5.44 6.53
C VAL A 60 -12.94 4.05 5.93
N VAL A 61 -12.89 3.00 6.76
CA VAL A 61 -12.76 1.62 6.27
C VAL A 61 -13.96 1.26 5.38
N LEU A 62 -15.18 1.55 5.81
CA LEU A 62 -16.39 1.33 5.00
C LEU A 62 -16.31 2.07 3.67
N MET A 63 -15.97 3.35 3.67
CA MET A 63 -15.87 4.16 2.46
C MET A 63 -14.81 3.63 1.51
N THR A 64 -13.66 3.21 2.03
CA THR A 64 -12.59 2.56 1.25
C THR A 64 -13.10 1.31 0.53
N LEU A 65 -13.95 0.52 1.18
CA LEU A 65 -14.51 -0.70 0.60
C LEU A 65 -15.57 -0.38 -0.45
N VAL A 66 -16.43 0.60 -0.18
CA VAL A 66 -17.44 1.10 -1.13
C VAL A 66 -16.78 1.69 -2.37
N THR A 67 -15.59 2.27 -2.26
CA THR A 67 -14.85 2.83 -3.40
C THR A 67 -14.05 1.80 -4.21
N LEU A 68 -13.95 0.54 -3.77
CA LEU A 68 -13.24 -0.50 -4.53
C LEU A 68 -13.84 -0.77 -5.92
N PRO A 69 -15.17 -0.98 -6.08
CA PRO A 69 -15.78 -1.14 -7.40
C PRO A 69 -15.54 0.03 -8.36
N PRO A 70 -15.80 1.31 -7.99
CA PRO A 70 -15.51 2.42 -8.90
C PRO A 70 -14.01 2.57 -9.18
N ALA A 71 -13.12 2.29 -8.23
CA ALA A 71 -11.68 2.29 -8.50
C ALA A 71 -11.29 1.22 -9.53
N GLY A 72 -11.85 0.01 -9.43
CA GLY A 72 -11.68 -1.05 -10.42
C GLY A 72 -12.17 -0.62 -11.81
N LEU A 73 -13.33 0.04 -11.87
CA LEU A 73 -13.88 0.60 -13.12
C LEU A 73 -12.95 1.66 -13.71
N VAL A 74 -12.45 2.60 -12.90
CA VAL A 74 -11.49 3.63 -13.34
C VAL A 74 -10.22 2.97 -13.91
N ALA A 75 -9.65 1.99 -13.21
CA ALA A 75 -8.48 1.26 -13.68
C ALA A 75 -8.74 0.57 -15.02
N TRP A 76 -9.91 -0.04 -15.19
CA TRP A 76 -10.31 -0.68 -16.45
C TRP A 76 -10.52 0.34 -17.57
N VAL A 77 -11.21 1.46 -17.33
CA VAL A 77 -11.42 2.52 -18.33
C VAL A 77 -10.06 3.09 -18.78
N LEU A 78 -9.17 3.40 -17.83
CA LEU A 78 -7.82 3.89 -18.13
C LEU A 78 -7.02 2.89 -18.95
N ALA A 79 -7.08 1.60 -18.58
CA ALA A 79 -6.38 0.55 -19.31
C ALA A 79 -6.91 0.39 -20.74
N ARG A 80 -8.24 0.44 -20.94
CA ARG A 80 -8.85 0.39 -22.28
C ARG A 80 -8.46 1.58 -23.14
N ARG A 81 -8.54 2.80 -22.59
CA ARG A 81 -8.13 4.02 -23.30
C ARG A 81 -6.66 4.00 -23.71
N ARG A 82 -5.78 3.58 -22.79
CA ARG A 82 -4.33 3.44 -23.07
C ARG A 82 -4.03 2.38 -24.11
N ARG A 83 -4.73 1.25 -24.07
CA ARG A 83 -4.60 0.19 -25.07
C ARG A 83 -5.04 0.67 -26.46
N ALA A 84 -6.16 1.39 -26.53
CA ALA A 84 -6.63 1.99 -27.79
C ALA A 84 -5.62 3.01 -28.35
N ALA A 85 -4.92 3.73 -27.48
CA ALA A 85 -3.84 4.66 -27.86
C ALA A 85 -2.47 3.99 -28.09
N GLY A 86 -2.37 2.65 -28.12
CA GLY A 86 -1.13 1.94 -28.38
C GLY A 86 -0.08 1.99 -27.25
N VAL A 87 -0.46 2.40 -26.04
CA VAL A 87 0.46 2.51 -24.90
C VAL A 87 0.85 1.12 -24.40
N ALA A 88 2.15 0.82 -24.42
CA ALA A 88 2.69 -0.42 -23.85
C ALA A 88 2.40 -0.53 -22.35
N SER A 89 2.12 -1.75 -21.86
CA SER A 89 1.82 -2.01 -20.44
C SER A 89 0.64 -1.21 -19.87
N ALA A 90 -0.35 -0.86 -20.70
CA ALA A 90 -1.54 -0.08 -20.35
C ALA A 90 -2.20 -0.50 -19.01
N TRP A 91 -2.35 -1.80 -18.80
CA TRP A 91 -2.92 -2.36 -17.57
C TRP A 91 -2.06 -2.10 -16.33
N ARG A 92 -0.75 -2.38 -16.43
CA ARG A 92 0.18 -2.18 -15.32
C ARG A 92 0.21 -0.71 -14.88
N LEU A 93 0.25 0.21 -15.85
CA LEU A 93 0.27 1.65 -15.57
C LEU A 93 -1.01 2.12 -14.88
N SER A 94 -2.17 1.63 -15.35
CA SER A 94 -3.48 2.00 -14.82
C SER A 94 -3.70 1.43 -13.42
N LEU A 95 -3.32 0.17 -13.19
CA LEU A 95 -3.35 -0.43 -11.85
C LEU A 95 -2.38 0.26 -10.90
N ALA A 96 -1.20 0.68 -11.37
CA ALA A 96 -0.24 1.38 -10.54
C ALA A 96 -0.78 2.74 -10.06
N GLU A 97 -1.37 3.54 -10.95
CA GLU A 97 -1.92 4.84 -10.57
C GLU A 97 -3.11 4.71 -9.62
N VAL A 98 -4.10 3.87 -9.98
CA VAL A 98 -5.30 3.70 -9.17
C VAL A 98 -4.98 3.03 -7.84
N GLY A 99 -4.13 1.99 -7.85
CA GLY A 99 -3.70 1.30 -6.63
C GLY A 99 -2.94 2.22 -5.69
N MET A 100 -2.05 3.07 -6.21
CA MET A 100 -1.33 4.07 -5.43
C MET A 100 -2.29 5.03 -4.71
N VAL A 101 -3.25 5.60 -5.44
CA VAL A 101 -4.20 6.56 -4.87
C VAL A 101 -5.15 5.88 -3.89
N HIS A 102 -5.88 4.86 -4.36
CA HIS A 102 -6.90 4.19 -3.55
C HIS A 102 -6.30 3.46 -2.35
N GLY A 103 -5.07 2.97 -2.46
CA GLY A 103 -4.41 2.26 -1.37
C GLY A 103 -3.69 3.17 -0.37
N THR A 104 -3.45 4.46 -0.66
CA THR A 104 -2.77 5.39 0.26
C THR A 104 -3.69 6.45 0.83
N VAL A 105 -4.59 7.03 0.02
CA VAL A 105 -5.48 8.12 0.46
C VAL A 105 -6.28 7.76 1.72
N PRO A 106 -6.90 6.56 1.83
CA PRO A 106 -7.64 6.22 3.05
C PRO A 106 -6.79 6.18 4.31
N TRP A 107 -5.54 5.73 4.22
CA TRP A 107 -4.64 5.69 5.37
C TRP A 107 -4.19 7.08 5.79
N VAL A 108 -3.81 7.92 4.82
CA VAL A 108 -3.49 9.32 5.06
C VAL A 108 -4.67 10.06 5.67
N TRP A 109 -5.88 9.79 5.18
CA TRP A 109 -7.10 10.31 5.78
C TRP A 109 -7.25 9.83 7.22
N MET A 110 -7.11 8.54 7.51
CA MET A 110 -7.24 8.01 8.88
C MET A 110 -6.30 8.69 9.88
N ILE A 111 -5.05 8.93 9.51
CA ILE A 111 -4.06 9.56 10.40
C ILE A 111 -4.21 11.09 10.48
N LEU A 112 -4.84 11.72 9.48
CA LEU A 112 -5.21 13.14 9.50
C LEU A 112 -6.59 13.41 10.13
N MET A 113 -7.32 12.37 10.57
CA MET A 113 -8.57 12.60 11.30
C MET A 113 -8.28 13.25 12.67
N PRO A 114 -8.97 14.36 13.01
CA PRO A 114 -8.82 15.03 14.29
C PRO A 114 -9.11 14.11 15.48
N GLY A 115 -8.32 14.22 16.54
CA GLY A 115 -8.62 13.64 17.85
C GLY A 115 -9.69 14.42 18.60
N ALA A 116 -10.15 13.88 19.73
CA ALA A 116 -11.22 14.47 20.54
C ALA A 116 -10.88 15.87 21.10
N GLY A 117 -9.58 16.15 21.32
CA GLY A 117 -9.09 17.45 21.77
C GLY A 117 -8.60 18.37 20.65
N ALA A 118 -8.88 18.06 19.37
CA ALA A 118 -8.32 18.83 18.26
C ALA A 118 -8.77 20.30 18.30
N GLY A 119 -7.84 21.21 18.02
CA GLY A 119 -8.06 22.66 18.13
C GLY A 119 -8.10 23.21 19.56
N VAL A 120 -8.17 22.35 20.59
CA VAL A 120 -8.16 22.75 22.01
C VAL A 120 -6.79 22.47 22.65
N VAL A 121 -6.20 21.32 22.34
CA VAL A 121 -4.90 20.90 22.86
C VAL A 121 -3.80 21.28 21.86
N PRO A 122 -2.71 21.94 22.30
CA PRO A 122 -1.62 22.28 21.39
C PRO A 122 -0.96 21.03 20.80
N GLY A 123 -0.38 21.17 19.60
CA GLY A 123 0.39 20.12 18.96
C GLY A 123 1.54 19.63 19.84
N ARG A 124 1.67 18.30 19.97
CA ARG A 124 2.74 17.65 20.74
C ARG A 124 3.80 17.12 19.77
N VAL A 125 5.06 17.10 20.18
CA VAL A 125 6.18 16.58 19.38
C VAL A 125 6.99 15.55 20.16
N SER A 126 7.44 14.49 19.48
CA SER A 126 8.33 13.45 19.98
C SER A 126 9.49 13.26 19.00
N LEU A 127 10.62 13.88 19.32
CA LEU A 127 11.81 13.89 18.47
C LEU A 127 12.85 12.83 18.87
N VAL A 128 12.61 12.08 19.94
CA VAL A 128 13.52 11.05 20.43
C VAL A 128 13.21 9.75 19.70
N PRO A 129 14.11 9.24 18.84
CA PRO A 129 13.87 8.00 18.13
C PRO A 129 13.69 6.82 19.10
N LEU A 130 12.87 5.86 18.68
CA LEU A 130 12.49 4.61 19.34
C LEU A 130 11.66 4.78 20.61
N ARG A 131 11.37 6.00 21.05
CA ARG A 131 10.60 6.26 22.27
C ARG A 131 9.14 5.83 22.11
N ASP A 132 8.51 6.30 21.05
CA ASP A 132 7.10 6.01 20.78
C ASP A 132 6.98 4.58 20.25
N LEU A 133 7.97 4.12 19.47
CA LEU A 133 8.00 2.75 18.94
C LEU A 133 7.96 1.67 20.03
N VAL A 134 8.67 1.85 21.15
CA VAL A 134 8.69 0.88 22.26
C VAL A 134 7.34 0.78 22.98
N THR A 135 6.57 1.87 22.97
CA THR A 135 5.21 1.89 23.55
C THR A 135 4.13 1.63 22.51
N MET A 136 4.48 1.57 21.23
CA MET A 136 3.59 1.33 20.12
C MET A 136 3.10 -0.11 20.14
N GLY A 137 1.81 -0.31 20.39
CA GLY A 137 1.20 -1.63 20.30
C GLY A 137 1.27 -2.21 18.88
N PRO A 138 1.12 -3.54 18.70
CA PRO A 138 1.24 -4.19 17.40
C PRO A 138 0.35 -3.61 16.31
N LEU A 139 -0.88 -3.20 16.66
CA LEU A 139 -1.81 -2.56 15.73
C LEU A 139 -1.33 -1.18 15.26
N GLY A 140 -0.65 -0.43 16.13
CA GLY A 140 -0.05 0.86 15.77
C GLY A 140 1.10 0.67 14.78
N ILE A 141 1.98 -0.31 15.05
CA ILE A 141 3.09 -0.65 14.15
C ILE A 141 2.56 -1.06 12.77
N VAL A 142 1.60 -1.99 12.74
CA VAL A 142 1.00 -2.44 11.48
C VAL A 142 0.27 -1.29 10.77
N GLY A 143 -0.47 -0.45 11.51
CA GLY A 143 -1.17 0.70 10.94
C GLY A 143 -0.21 1.68 10.25
N ASN A 144 0.87 2.06 10.94
CA ASN A 144 1.89 2.95 10.39
C ASN A 144 2.60 2.32 9.17
N LEU A 145 3.01 1.05 9.25
CA LEU A 145 3.61 0.36 8.10
C LEU A 145 2.73 0.37 6.85
N LEU A 146 1.40 0.42 7.00
CA LEU A 146 0.45 0.41 5.90
C LEU A 146 0.23 1.78 5.26
N VAL A 147 0.52 2.90 5.96
CA VAL A 147 0.20 4.27 5.52
C VAL A 147 0.71 4.55 4.10
N PHE A 148 2.00 4.33 3.86
CA PHE A 148 2.63 4.53 2.55
C PHE A 148 2.99 3.21 1.85
N ALA A 149 2.48 2.06 2.33
CA ALA A 149 2.75 0.78 1.68
C ALA A 149 2.26 0.77 0.22
N SER A 150 1.04 1.25 -0.06
CA SER A 150 0.53 1.29 -1.44
C SER A 150 1.34 2.24 -2.33
N LEU A 151 1.68 3.42 -1.81
CA LEU A 151 2.58 4.37 -2.47
C LEU A 151 3.90 3.69 -2.84
N GLY A 152 4.56 3.03 -1.88
CA GLY A 152 5.82 2.33 -2.12
C GLY A 152 5.70 1.14 -3.07
N PHE A 153 4.59 0.42 -3.04
CA PHE A 153 4.34 -0.71 -3.94
C PHE A 153 4.23 -0.26 -5.40
N PHE A 154 3.41 0.77 -5.66
CA PHE A 154 3.01 1.14 -7.03
C PHE A 154 3.82 2.28 -7.65
N ALA A 155 4.37 3.22 -6.85
CA ALA A 155 5.19 4.32 -7.36
C ALA A 155 6.35 3.88 -8.29
N PRO A 156 7.15 2.84 -7.98
CA PRO A 156 8.24 2.42 -8.86
C PRO A 156 7.74 1.77 -10.17
N MET A 157 6.47 1.34 -10.25
CA MET A 157 5.86 0.84 -11.48
C MET A 157 5.40 1.97 -12.40
N ARG A 158 5.09 3.15 -11.83
CA ARG A 158 4.60 4.32 -12.55
C ARG A 158 5.72 5.30 -12.93
N PHE A 159 6.70 5.47 -12.06
CA PHE A 159 7.76 6.46 -12.21
C PHE A 159 9.12 5.77 -12.19
N ALA A 160 9.79 5.71 -13.35
CA ALA A 160 11.11 5.09 -13.47
C ALA A 160 12.16 5.76 -12.56
N ALA A 161 12.02 7.08 -12.32
CA ALA A 161 12.84 7.81 -11.37
C ALA A 161 12.75 7.24 -9.94
N LEU A 162 11.64 6.61 -9.56
CA LEU A 162 11.43 6.02 -8.24
C LEU A 162 11.69 4.51 -8.20
N ALA A 163 12.20 3.89 -9.27
CA ALA A 163 12.46 2.45 -9.35
C ALA A 163 13.70 2.00 -8.54
N SER A 164 13.81 2.43 -7.28
CA SER A 164 14.79 1.96 -6.31
C SER A 164 14.25 2.06 -4.88
N VAL A 165 14.59 1.07 -4.05
CA VAL A 165 14.12 1.02 -2.65
C VAL A 165 14.59 2.25 -1.84
N PRO A 166 15.84 2.73 -1.97
CA PRO A 166 16.25 3.94 -1.24
C PRO A 166 15.48 5.20 -1.66
N ARG A 167 15.11 5.34 -2.95
CA ARG A 167 14.30 6.49 -3.39
C ARG A 167 12.87 6.41 -2.88
N ILE A 168 12.31 5.21 -2.79
CA ILE A 168 11.00 5.02 -2.15
C ILE A 168 11.07 5.28 -0.63
N LEU A 169 12.14 4.85 0.03
CA LEU A 169 12.36 5.16 1.45
C LEU A 169 12.38 6.68 1.66
N ALA A 170 13.14 7.41 0.83
CA ALA A 170 13.19 8.87 0.89
C ALA A 170 11.84 9.53 0.59
N LEU A 171 11.09 9.03 -0.41
CA LEU A 171 9.74 9.49 -0.71
C LEU A 171 8.79 9.25 0.48
N GLY A 172 8.80 8.05 1.06
CA GLY A 172 7.98 7.70 2.22
C GLY A 172 8.31 8.56 3.43
N ALA A 173 9.59 8.81 3.70
CA ALA A 173 10.03 9.70 4.77
C ALA A 173 9.57 11.15 4.54
N GLY A 174 9.71 11.66 3.31
CA GLY A 174 9.25 13.00 2.96
C GLY A 174 7.73 13.15 3.08
N CYS A 175 6.96 12.21 2.54
CA CYS A 175 5.50 12.20 2.68
C CYS A 175 5.07 12.08 4.15
N SER A 176 5.74 11.25 4.95
CA SER A 176 5.42 11.14 6.37
C SER A 176 5.74 12.42 7.12
N ALA A 177 6.90 13.03 6.89
CA ALA A 177 7.25 14.31 7.50
C ALA A 177 6.23 15.42 7.18
N LEU A 178 5.67 15.42 5.97
CA LEU A 178 4.59 16.34 5.60
C LEU A 178 3.30 16.07 6.39
N VAL A 179 2.92 14.80 6.57
CA VAL A 179 1.73 14.44 7.36
C VAL A 179 1.91 14.81 8.82
N GLU A 180 3.06 14.48 9.40
CA GLU A 180 3.46 14.83 10.76
C GLU A 180 3.42 16.35 10.98
N SER A 181 3.98 17.11 10.02
CA SER A 181 3.92 18.57 10.03
C SER A 181 2.49 19.08 9.97
N ALA A 182 1.63 18.48 9.15
CA ALA A 182 0.23 18.84 9.06
C ALA A 182 -0.51 18.54 10.38
N GLN A 183 -0.27 17.39 11.00
CA GLN A 183 -0.85 17.04 12.30
C GLN A 183 -0.44 18.04 13.39
N TYR A 184 0.83 18.45 13.39
CA TYR A 184 1.35 19.44 14.31
C TYR A 184 0.74 20.83 14.08
N VAL A 185 0.70 21.32 12.83
CA VAL A 185 0.22 22.67 12.50
C VAL A 185 -1.31 22.79 12.63
N LEU A 186 -2.05 21.73 12.29
CA LEU A 186 -3.51 21.73 12.32
C LEU A 186 -4.09 21.37 13.70
N TRP A 187 -3.24 21.17 14.71
CA TRP A 187 -3.63 20.82 16.09
C TRP A 187 -4.61 19.64 16.13
N LEU A 188 -4.27 18.55 15.44
CA LEU A 188 -5.15 17.39 15.31
C LEU A 188 -5.24 16.51 16.57
N ASP A 189 -4.74 16.99 17.72
CA ASP A 189 -4.59 16.21 18.96
C ASP A 189 -3.84 14.88 18.73
N ARG A 190 -2.81 14.95 17.87
CA ARG A 190 -1.85 13.88 17.60
C ARG A 190 -0.47 14.30 18.12
N VAL A 191 0.36 13.30 18.44
CA VAL A 191 1.77 13.52 18.72
C VAL A 191 2.50 13.41 17.40
N SER A 192 3.21 14.47 17.00
CA SER A 192 4.05 14.40 15.83
C SER A 192 5.37 13.71 16.17
N SER A 193 5.67 12.58 15.56
CA SER A 193 6.73 11.66 16.00
C SER A 193 7.72 11.29 14.90
N VAL A 194 9.01 11.30 15.26
CA VAL A 194 10.07 10.73 14.41
C VAL A 194 9.85 9.22 14.18
N ASP A 195 9.28 8.51 15.15
CA ASP A 195 9.04 7.07 15.03
C ASP A 195 7.95 6.76 14.00
N ASP A 196 6.90 7.57 13.92
CA ASP A 196 5.87 7.44 12.90
C ASP A 196 6.48 7.67 11.50
N VAL A 197 7.36 8.66 11.34
CA VAL A 197 8.12 8.87 10.09
C VAL A 197 8.94 7.63 9.71
N LEU A 198 9.68 7.07 10.67
CA LEU A 198 10.52 5.90 10.44
C LEU A 198 9.69 4.67 10.04
N VAL A 199 8.61 4.39 10.76
CA VAL A 199 7.76 3.22 10.51
C VAL A 199 7.01 3.38 9.18
N ASN A 200 6.44 4.54 8.89
CA ASN A 200 5.75 4.83 7.63
C ASN A 200 6.70 4.70 6.42
N ALA A 201 7.93 5.23 6.53
CA ALA A 201 8.95 5.12 5.49
C ALA A 201 9.43 3.67 5.30
N ALA A 202 9.61 2.92 6.39
CA ALA A 202 9.95 1.50 6.34
C ALA A 202 8.85 0.69 5.63
N GLY A 203 7.58 0.98 5.92
CA GLY A 203 6.43 0.39 5.25
C GLY A 203 6.45 0.58 3.73
N ALA A 204 6.73 1.81 3.28
CA ALA A 204 6.89 2.13 1.86
C ALA A 204 8.06 1.35 1.23
N ALA A 205 9.22 1.29 1.90
CA ALA A 205 10.40 0.58 1.41
C ALA A 205 10.17 -0.94 1.30
N LEU A 206 9.53 -1.55 2.30
CA LEU A 206 9.17 -2.98 2.30
C LEU A 206 8.20 -3.30 1.16
N ALA A 207 7.19 -2.45 0.95
CA ALA A 207 6.24 -2.61 -0.14
C ALA A 207 6.90 -2.47 -1.53
N ALA A 208 7.84 -1.54 -1.69
CA ALA A 208 8.65 -1.42 -2.91
C ALA A 208 9.54 -2.65 -3.16
N ALA A 209 10.12 -3.21 -2.10
CA ALA A 209 10.91 -4.43 -2.18
C ALA A 209 10.02 -5.63 -2.58
N ALA A 210 8.82 -5.75 -2.01
CA ALA A 210 7.85 -6.74 -2.41
C ALA A 210 7.44 -6.58 -3.88
N SER A 211 7.35 -5.33 -4.36
CA SER A 211 6.95 -5.01 -5.72
C SER A 211 8.09 -5.09 -6.78
N ARG A 212 9.30 -5.43 -6.35
CA ARG A 212 10.55 -5.35 -7.14
C ARG A 212 10.54 -6.04 -8.49
N ARG A 213 9.90 -7.20 -8.59
CA ARG A 213 9.84 -7.98 -9.83
C ARG A 213 9.04 -7.29 -10.95
N TRP A 214 8.08 -6.43 -10.59
CA TRP A 214 7.16 -5.83 -11.58
C TRP A 214 7.71 -4.56 -12.22
N TRP A 215 8.61 -3.85 -11.55
CA TRP A 215 9.25 -2.64 -12.09
C TRP A 215 10.65 -2.87 -12.66
N ARG A 216 11.36 -3.94 -12.26
CA ARG A 216 12.66 -4.30 -12.87
C ARG A 216 12.55 -4.83 -14.30
N THR A 217 11.55 -5.66 -14.55
CA THR A 217 11.35 -6.29 -15.86
C THR A 217 10.95 -5.29 -16.92
N ALA A 218 10.31 -4.17 -16.52
CA ALA A 218 9.93 -3.08 -17.41
C ALA A 218 11.12 -2.34 -18.04
N GLY A 219 12.31 -2.38 -17.41
CA GLY A 219 13.52 -1.71 -17.90
C GLY A 219 14.37 -2.55 -18.87
N ARG A 220 14.05 -3.84 -19.07
CA ARG A 220 14.67 -4.66 -20.12
C ARG A 220 13.90 -4.47 -21.42
N THR A 221 14.25 -3.44 -22.17
CA THR A 221 13.99 -3.41 -23.61
C THR A 221 14.67 -4.65 -24.21
N PRO A 222 14.00 -5.49 -25.00
CA PRO A 222 14.70 -6.53 -25.75
C PRO A 222 15.70 -5.82 -26.66
N SER A 223 16.99 -6.06 -26.44
CA SER A 223 18.01 -5.70 -27.41
C SER A 223 17.67 -6.47 -28.68
N ASN A 224 17.13 -5.79 -29.70
CA ASN A 224 17.23 -6.28 -31.08
C ASN A 224 18.72 -6.26 -31.44
N GLY A 225 19.43 -7.30 -31.02
CA GLY A 225 20.74 -7.60 -31.56
C GLY A 225 20.58 -7.90 -33.05
N PRO A 226 21.46 -7.38 -33.93
CA PRO A 226 21.38 -7.69 -35.36
C PRO A 226 21.41 -9.21 -35.54
N ARG A 227 20.40 -9.75 -36.20
CA ARG A 227 20.40 -11.14 -36.68
C ARG A 227 21.63 -11.27 -37.60
N PRO A 228 22.58 -12.19 -37.33
CA PRO A 228 23.67 -12.44 -38.28
C PRO A 228 23.04 -12.84 -39.63
N ALA A 229 23.34 -12.08 -40.67
CA ALA A 229 22.97 -12.45 -42.02
C ALA A 229 23.63 -13.81 -42.33
N LEU A 230 22.82 -14.81 -42.63
CA LEU A 230 23.29 -16.06 -43.21
C LEU A 230 23.91 -15.70 -44.57
N VAL A 231 25.24 -15.70 -44.63
CA VAL A 231 25.98 -15.61 -45.88
C VAL A 231 25.78 -16.95 -46.59
N SER A 232 25.01 -16.93 -47.68
CA SER A 232 24.94 -18.03 -48.63
C SER A 232 26.22 -18.00 -49.47
N SER A 233 27.16 -18.90 -49.19
CA SER A 233 28.25 -19.20 -50.11
C SER A 233 27.71 -20.06 -51.25
N GLY A 234 27.60 -19.45 -52.44
CA GLY A 234 27.55 -20.15 -53.73
C GLY A 234 28.94 -20.30 -54.31
#